data_AF-A0A382X3H1-F1
#
_entry.id   AF-A0A382X3H1-F1
#
_cell.length_a   1.000
_cell.length_b   1.000
_cell.length_c   1.000
_cell.angle_alpha   90.00
_cell.angle_beta   90.00
_cell.angle_gamma   90.00
#
_symmetry.space_group_name_H-M   'P 1'
#
loop_
_entity.id
_entity.type
_entity.pdbx_description
1 polymer ?
#
loop_
_entity_poly.entity_id
_entity_poly.type
_entity_poly.pdbx_seq_one_letter_code
_entity_poly.pdbx_strand_id
1 'polypeptide(L)'
;MAAIITNKFRINNANQFYESFSEASAETYYLFIGRAHAWASDADVQGNTIAEGTDASPPTPNDDISSEFYNWDDMLGAKIIASTDVSYCIPRRNWTTGTTYDMYEHNVGSSNTANSGATNLYDSTFIVMNSAYAVYKCIENDGATASTTEPTSTSNSIFSTADGYRWKYMYS
;
A
#
# COMPACT_ATOMS: atom_id res chain seq x y z
N MET A 1 27.37 -11.83 3.16
CA MET A 1 27.17 -11.09 1.89
C MET A 1 25.87 -10.32 2.02
N ALA A 2 25.88 -9.01 1.80
CA ALA A 2 24.66 -8.20 1.83
C ALA A 2 24.12 -8.06 0.39
N ALA A 3 22.81 -8.22 0.22
CA ALA A 3 22.11 -8.03 -1.04
C ALA A 3 20.93 -7.08 -0.82
N ILE A 4 20.58 -6.28 -1.83
CA ILE A 4 19.46 -5.35 -1.76
C ILE A 4 18.55 -5.54 -2.97
N ILE A 5 17.24 -5.57 -2.72
CA ILE A 5 16.22 -5.48 -3.77
C ILE A 5 15.93 -3.99 -3.96
N THR A 6 16.29 -3.44 -5.11
CA THR A 6 16.10 -2.01 -5.37
C THR A 6 14.62 -1.67 -5.54
N ASN A 7 14.24 -0.43 -5.20
CA ASN A 7 12.86 0.01 -5.42
C ASN A 7 12.47 -0.01 -6.91
N LYS A 8 13.42 0.23 -7.82
CA LYS A 8 13.20 0.12 -9.27
C LYS A 8 12.78 -1.30 -9.67
N PHE A 9 13.38 -2.32 -9.05
CA PHE A 9 12.97 -3.71 -9.28
C PHE A 9 11.56 -3.99 -8.76
N ARG A 10 11.20 -3.44 -7.58
CA ARG A 10 9.82 -3.54 -7.04
C ARG A 10 8.80 -2.89 -7.98
N ILE A 11 9.10 -1.70 -8.48
CA ILE A 11 8.25 -1.00 -9.48
C ILE A 11 8.16 -1.80 -10.78
N ASN A 12 9.28 -2.35 -11.26
CA ASN A 12 9.28 -3.19 -12.45
C ASN A 12 8.35 -4.40 -12.31
N ASN A 13 8.37 -5.07 -11.15
CA ASN A 13 7.48 -6.20 -10.88
C ASN A 13 6.00 -5.76 -10.86
N ALA A 14 5.69 -4.63 -10.22
CA ALA A 14 4.34 -4.07 -10.23
C ALA A 14 3.88 -3.66 -11.64
N ASN A 15 4.81 -3.17 -12.47
CA ASN A 15 4.54 -2.86 -13.87
C ASN A 15 4.20 -4.11 -14.68
N GLN A 16 5.02 -5.16 -14.57
CA GLN A 16 4.74 -6.41 -15.25
C GLN A 16 3.39 -7.01 -14.82
N PHE A 17 3.05 -6.96 -13.54
CA PHE A 17 1.76 -7.45 -13.06
C PHE A 17 0.58 -6.64 -13.59
N TYR A 18 0.71 -5.32 -13.77
CA TYR A 18 -0.36 -4.52 -14.36
C TYR A 18 -0.51 -4.77 -15.87
N GLU A 19 0.61 -4.91 -16.57
CA GLU A 19 0.64 -5.18 -18.01
C GLU A 19 0.01 -6.53 -18.36
N SER A 20 0.16 -7.54 -17.48
CA SER A 20 -0.40 -8.89 -17.72
C SER A 20 -1.93 -8.90 -17.90
N PHE A 21 -2.65 -7.88 -17.41
CA PHE A 21 -4.10 -7.76 -17.61
C PHE A 21 -4.50 -7.28 -19.02
N SER A 22 -3.58 -6.73 -19.82
CA SER A 22 -3.91 -6.02 -21.07
C SER A 22 -2.98 -6.28 -22.26
N GLU A 23 -1.93 -7.08 -22.06
CA GLU A 23 -1.03 -7.47 -23.14
C GLU A 23 -1.71 -8.36 -24.20
N ALA A 24 -1.05 -8.55 -25.35
CA ALA A 24 -1.64 -9.29 -26.48
C ALA A 24 -2.02 -10.75 -26.13
N SER A 25 -1.33 -11.34 -25.15
CA SER A 25 -1.64 -12.64 -24.55
C SER A 25 -1.86 -12.48 -23.05
N ALA A 26 -2.92 -11.74 -22.68
CA ALA A 26 -3.20 -11.38 -21.30
C ALA A 26 -3.51 -12.60 -20.41
N GLU A 27 -3.05 -12.50 -19.16
CA GLU A 27 -3.48 -13.35 -18.04
C GLU A 27 -4.90 -12.95 -17.61
N THR A 28 -5.74 -13.94 -17.31
CA THR A 28 -7.10 -13.70 -16.85
C THR A 28 -7.21 -14.00 -15.36
N TYR A 29 -7.39 -12.95 -14.56
CA TYR A 29 -7.51 -13.07 -13.11
C TYR A 29 -8.98 -13.04 -12.68
N TYR A 30 -9.32 -13.91 -11.74
CA TYR A 30 -10.62 -13.93 -11.07
C TYR A 30 -10.43 -13.74 -9.56
N LEU A 31 -11.35 -13.00 -8.95
CA LEU A 31 -11.53 -12.99 -7.50
C LEU A 31 -12.78 -13.78 -7.19
N PHE A 32 -12.69 -14.76 -6.30
CA PHE A 32 -13.83 -15.53 -5.86
C PHE A 32 -14.18 -15.26 -4.40
N ILE A 33 -15.43 -15.55 -4.07
CA ILE A 33 -15.93 -15.66 -2.69
C ILE A 33 -16.48 -17.06 -2.50
N GLY A 34 -16.34 -17.59 -1.29
CA GLY A 34 -16.71 -18.95 -0.97
C GLY A 34 -17.05 -19.12 0.50
N ARG A 35 -17.23 -20.37 0.91
CA ARG A 35 -17.50 -20.81 2.29
C ARG A 35 -18.75 -20.16 2.88
N ALA A 36 -19.91 -20.73 2.53
CA ALA A 36 -21.21 -20.27 3.04
C ALA A 36 -21.50 -20.64 4.51
N HIS A 37 -20.69 -21.53 5.09
CA HIS A 37 -20.92 -22.09 6.42
C HIS A 37 -20.02 -21.44 7.47
N ALA A 38 -20.53 -21.34 8.71
CA ALA A 38 -19.81 -20.74 9.82
C ALA A 38 -18.55 -21.52 10.20
N TRP A 39 -17.55 -20.83 10.71
CA TRP A 39 -16.39 -21.46 11.35
C TRP A 39 -16.83 -22.09 12.67
N ALA A 40 -16.56 -23.38 12.85
CA ALA A 40 -16.92 -24.11 14.06
C ALA A 40 -15.87 -25.17 14.35
N SER A 41 -15.42 -25.24 15.61
CA SER A 41 -14.62 -26.37 16.08
C SER A 41 -15.47 -27.64 16.06
N ASP A 42 -15.02 -28.64 15.31
CA ASP A 42 -15.67 -29.94 15.25
C ASP A 42 -14.98 -30.94 16.19
N ALA A 43 -15.69 -31.97 16.62
CA ALA A 43 -15.09 -33.09 17.34
C ALA A 43 -15.02 -34.29 16.40
N ASP A 44 -13.83 -34.89 16.25
CA ASP A 44 -13.71 -36.12 15.49
C ASP A 44 -14.52 -37.28 16.13
N VAL A 45 -14.63 -38.41 15.42
CA VAL A 45 -15.39 -39.58 15.87
C VAL A 45 -14.81 -40.18 17.17
N GLN A 46 -13.58 -39.83 17.53
CA GLN A 46 -12.88 -40.23 18.75
C GLN A 46 -13.02 -39.20 19.88
N GLY A 47 -13.72 -38.09 19.65
CA GLY A 47 -13.97 -37.03 20.63
C GLY A 47 -12.86 -35.98 20.76
N ASN A 48 -11.90 -35.94 19.83
CA ASN A 48 -10.86 -34.92 19.80
C ASN A 48 -11.42 -33.65 19.15
N THR A 49 -11.36 -32.52 19.85
CA THR A 49 -11.73 -31.23 19.28
C THR A 49 -10.68 -30.77 18.26
N ILE A 50 -11.10 -30.55 17.02
CA ILE A 50 -10.34 -29.86 16.00
C ILE A 50 -10.76 -28.38 16.05
N ALA A 51 -9.84 -27.51 16.46
CA ALA A 51 -10.11 -26.09 16.62
C ALA A 51 -10.01 -25.38 15.27
N GLU A 52 -11.15 -25.14 14.63
CA GLU A 52 -11.28 -24.52 13.29
C GLU A 52 -11.61 -23.02 13.36
N GLY A 53 -11.32 -22.37 14.49
CA GLY A 53 -11.57 -20.93 14.70
C GLY A 53 -13.05 -20.58 14.90
N THR A 54 -13.38 -19.30 14.69
CA THR A 54 -14.74 -18.75 14.82
C THR A 54 -14.99 -17.69 13.75
N ASP A 55 -16.24 -17.30 13.49
CA ASP A 55 -16.54 -16.22 12.54
C ASP A 55 -15.89 -14.87 12.92
N ALA A 56 -15.63 -14.64 14.21
CA ALA A 56 -14.94 -13.44 14.69
C ALA A 56 -13.41 -13.53 14.56
N SER A 57 -12.87 -14.75 14.40
CA SER A 57 -11.45 -15.01 14.30
C SER A 57 -11.27 -16.31 13.51
N PRO A 58 -11.39 -16.26 12.17
CA PRO A 58 -11.18 -17.43 11.33
C PRO A 58 -9.71 -17.90 11.47
N PRO A 59 -9.44 -19.19 11.23
CA PRO A 59 -8.09 -19.73 11.27
C PRO A 59 -7.24 -19.08 10.17
N THR A 60 -5.94 -19.01 10.42
CA THR A 60 -4.96 -18.56 9.41
C THR A 60 -5.03 -19.50 8.20
N PRO A 61 -5.21 -19.00 6.97
CA PRO A 61 -5.24 -19.85 5.80
C PRO A 61 -3.94 -20.64 5.62
N ASN A 62 -4.09 -21.90 5.23
CA ASN A 62 -2.98 -22.77 4.88
C ASN A 62 -2.61 -22.61 3.40
N ASP A 63 -1.30 -22.67 3.11
CA ASP A 63 -0.76 -22.70 1.75
C ASP A 63 -0.32 -24.13 1.41
N ASP A 64 -1.31 -25.00 1.14
CA ASP A 64 -1.11 -26.38 0.74
C ASP A 64 -2.17 -26.85 -0.27
N ILE A 65 -1.86 -27.94 -0.97
CA ILE A 65 -2.69 -28.49 -2.06
C ILE A 65 -4.07 -28.93 -1.55
N SER A 66 -4.15 -29.47 -0.33
CA SER A 66 -5.42 -29.93 0.24
C SER A 66 -6.37 -28.75 0.47
N SER A 67 -5.84 -27.68 1.04
CA SER A 67 -6.58 -26.44 1.33
C SER A 67 -7.01 -25.73 0.05
N GLU A 68 -6.20 -25.78 -1.00
CA GLU A 68 -6.58 -25.29 -2.33
C GLU A 68 -7.84 -26.01 -2.85
N PHE A 69 -7.90 -27.34 -2.77
CA PHE A 69 -9.08 -28.09 -3.21
C PHE A 69 -10.33 -27.75 -2.39
N TYR A 70 -10.21 -27.58 -1.08
CA TYR A 70 -11.34 -27.13 -0.26
C TYR A 70 -11.82 -25.74 -0.64
N ASN A 71 -10.92 -24.81 -0.97
CA ASN A 71 -11.29 -23.48 -1.45
C ASN A 71 -12.05 -23.53 -2.78
N TRP A 72 -11.67 -24.45 -3.68
CA TRP A 72 -12.38 -24.68 -4.95
C TRP A 72 -13.78 -25.28 -4.74
N ASP A 73 -13.91 -26.26 -3.84
CA ASP A 73 -15.19 -26.89 -3.50
C ASP A 73 -16.15 -25.90 -2.81
N ASP A 74 -15.62 -25.03 -1.94
CA ASP A 74 -16.38 -24.03 -1.20
C ASP A 74 -16.70 -22.76 -2.02
N MET A 75 -16.23 -22.65 -3.27
CA MET A 75 -16.41 -21.45 -4.08
C MET A 75 -17.88 -21.25 -4.47
N LEU A 76 -18.43 -20.06 -4.16
CA LEU A 76 -19.83 -19.72 -4.45
C LEU A 76 -19.98 -18.86 -5.70
N GLY A 77 -18.99 -18.02 -5.98
CA GLY A 77 -19.01 -17.14 -7.13
C GLY A 77 -17.67 -16.48 -7.37
N ALA A 78 -17.37 -16.22 -8.65
CA ALA A 78 -16.16 -15.56 -9.08
C ALA A 78 -16.49 -14.37 -9.99
N LYS A 79 -15.71 -13.29 -9.86
CA LYS A 79 -15.76 -12.12 -10.74
C LYS A 79 -14.42 -11.98 -11.45
N ILE A 80 -14.47 -11.79 -12.76
CA ILE A 80 -13.29 -11.40 -13.53
C ILE A 80 -12.80 -10.02 -13.07
N ILE A 81 -11.49 -9.88 -12.92
CA ILE A 81 -10.84 -8.60 -12.65
C ILE A 81 -10.43 -8.01 -14.00
N ALA A 82 -11.17 -7.00 -14.45
CA ALA A 82 -10.85 -6.31 -15.69
C ALA A 82 -9.61 -5.42 -15.52
N SER A 83 -8.90 -5.13 -16.61
CA SER A 83 -7.78 -4.17 -16.59
C SER A 83 -8.20 -2.77 -16.11
N THR A 84 -9.48 -2.42 -16.28
CA THR A 84 -10.07 -1.17 -15.77
C THR A 84 -10.30 -1.16 -14.26
N ASP A 85 -10.30 -2.33 -13.61
CA ASP A 85 -10.51 -2.47 -12.16
C ASP A 85 -9.18 -2.39 -11.38
N VAL A 86 -8.04 -2.28 -12.07
CA VAL A 86 -6.70 -2.24 -11.48
C VAL A 86 -6.08 -0.84 -11.63
N SER A 87 -5.40 -0.35 -10.60
CA SER A 87 -4.67 0.91 -10.64
C SER A 87 -3.47 0.90 -9.70
N TYR A 88 -2.44 1.68 -10.00
CA TYR A 88 -1.35 1.92 -9.07
C TYR A 88 -1.81 2.87 -7.96
N CYS A 89 -1.50 2.51 -6.73
CA CYS A 89 -1.79 3.34 -5.57
C CYS A 89 -0.52 3.56 -4.73
N ILE A 90 -0.51 4.68 -4.04
CA ILE A 90 0.45 5.00 -2.98
C ILE A 90 -0.33 5.32 -1.71
N PRO A 91 0.27 5.20 -0.51
CA PRO A 91 -0.38 5.61 0.72
C PRO A 91 -0.85 7.07 0.63
N ARG A 92 -2.16 7.27 0.76
CA ARG A 92 -2.74 8.61 0.79
C ARG A 92 -2.49 9.25 2.15
N ARG A 93 -1.88 10.43 2.15
CA ARG A 93 -1.73 11.28 3.35
C ARG A 93 -2.30 12.65 3.03
N ASN A 94 -3.31 13.08 3.78
CA ASN A 94 -3.84 14.42 3.63
C ASN A 94 -2.96 15.41 4.40
N TRP A 95 -2.77 16.61 3.84
CA TRP A 95 -2.14 17.70 4.56
C TRP A 95 -3.04 18.14 5.72
N THR A 96 -2.43 18.47 6.86
CA THR A 96 -3.11 18.91 8.07
C THR A 96 -2.17 19.84 8.83
N THR A 97 -2.67 21.04 9.16
CA THR A 97 -1.91 22.02 9.95
C THR A 97 -1.44 21.42 11.28
N GLY A 98 -0.24 21.79 11.72
CA GLY A 98 0.37 21.27 12.94
C GLY A 98 1.05 19.91 12.78
N THR A 99 1.05 19.32 11.58
CA THR A 99 1.74 18.06 11.30
C THR A 99 3.16 18.32 10.81
N THR A 100 4.13 17.59 11.35
CA THR A 100 5.49 17.55 10.80
C THR A 100 5.57 16.46 9.74
N TYR A 101 5.91 16.86 8.52
CA TYR A 101 6.13 15.93 7.40
C TYR A 101 7.62 15.66 7.22
N ASP A 102 7.97 14.48 6.72
CA ASP A 102 9.34 14.23 6.28
C ASP A 102 9.66 15.06 5.04
N MET A 103 10.89 15.53 4.94
CA MET A 103 11.41 16.05 3.67
C MET A 103 11.92 14.92 2.78
N TYR A 104 11.90 15.15 1.47
CA TYR A 104 12.54 14.27 0.52
C TYR A 104 14.06 14.36 0.66
N GLU A 105 14.69 13.23 0.99
CA GLU A 105 16.14 13.09 1.00
C GLU A 105 16.60 11.85 0.25
N HIS A 106 17.65 11.99 -0.55
CA HIS A 106 18.18 10.93 -1.40
C HIS A 106 18.82 9.79 -0.60
N ASN A 107 19.25 10.08 0.63
CA ASN A 107 20.09 9.24 1.47
C ASN A 107 19.33 8.73 2.72
N VAL A 108 17.99 8.74 2.73
CA VAL A 108 17.22 8.07 3.80
C VAL A 108 17.61 6.60 3.86
N GLY A 109 18.03 6.14 5.03
CA GLY A 109 18.63 4.82 5.25
C GLY A 109 18.74 4.51 6.74
N SER A 110 19.22 3.31 7.10
CA SER A 110 19.40 2.91 8.50
C SER A 110 20.33 3.82 9.30
N SER A 111 21.27 4.51 8.64
CA SER A 111 22.20 5.46 9.25
C SER A 111 21.74 6.93 9.14
N ASN A 112 20.65 7.20 8.42
CA ASN A 112 20.07 8.52 8.24
C ASN A 112 18.55 8.37 8.11
N THR A 113 17.87 8.29 9.25
CA THR A 113 16.43 8.08 9.31
C THR A 113 15.69 9.38 8.97
N ALA A 114 14.55 9.27 8.30
CA ALA A 114 13.62 10.38 8.18
C ALA A 114 13.11 10.80 9.58
N ASN A 115 12.50 11.99 9.68
CA ASN A 115 11.95 12.48 10.95
C ASN A 115 10.87 11.55 11.52
N SER A 116 10.11 10.88 10.66
CA SER A 116 9.15 9.83 11.03
C SER A 116 9.77 8.53 11.55
N GLY A 117 11.10 8.40 11.52
CA GLY A 117 11.82 7.18 11.86
C GLY A 117 11.98 6.20 10.70
N ALA A 118 11.47 6.53 9.50
CA ALA A 118 11.63 5.66 8.33
C ALA A 118 13.11 5.48 7.96
N THR A 119 13.52 4.22 7.78
CA THR A 119 14.87 3.82 7.33
C THR A 119 14.95 3.57 5.82
N ASN A 120 13.86 3.87 5.10
CA ASN A 120 13.73 3.80 3.65
C ASN A 120 12.91 5.00 3.18
N LEU A 121 13.38 5.68 2.14
CA LEU A 121 12.71 6.84 1.54
C LEU A 121 11.24 6.57 1.18
N TYR A 122 10.92 5.38 0.66
CA TYR A 122 9.55 5.10 0.19
C TYR A 122 8.56 4.80 1.33
N ASP A 123 9.07 4.60 2.54
CA ASP A 123 8.24 4.45 3.75
C ASP A 123 8.06 5.81 4.48
N SER A 124 8.82 6.84 4.09
CA SER A 124 8.72 8.17 4.70
C SER A 124 7.48 8.95 4.20
N THR A 125 7.20 10.06 4.87
CA THR A 125 5.92 10.80 4.81
C THR A 125 5.99 12.08 3.96
N PHE A 126 6.90 12.12 2.99
CA PHE A 126 7.23 13.31 2.20
C PHE A 126 6.25 13.65 1.06
N ILE A 127 5.19 12.86 0.86
CA ILE A 127 4.12 13.12 -0.11
C ILE A 127 2.81 13.37 0.63
N VAL A 128 2.13 14.47 0.30
CA VAL A 128 0.85 14.87 0.90
C VAL A 128 -0.14 15.33 -0.17
N MET A 129 -1.43 15.24 0.15
CA MET A 129 -2.54 15.74 -0.68
C MET A 129 -3.22 16.90 0.03
N ASN A 130 -3.43 18.01 -0.67
CA ASN A 130 -4.12 19.17 -0.12
C ASN A 130 -5.66 19.03 -0.22
N SER A 131 -6.38 20.01 0.31
CA SER A 131 -7.84 20.11 0.30
C SER A 131 -8.48 20.14 -1.10
N ALA A 132 -7.70 20.51 -2.13
CA ALA A 132 -8.10 20.52 -3.54
C ALA A 132 -7.70 19.25 -4.30
N TYR A 133 -7.31 18.17 -3.62
CA TYR A 133 -6.83 16.91 -4.20
C TYR A 133 -5.53 17.02 -5.01
N ALA A 134 -4.81 18.13 -4.92
CA ALA A 134 -3.48 18.26 -5.50
C ALA A 134 -2.43 17.60 -4.61
N VAL A 135 -1.51 16.86 -5.24
CA VAL A 135 -0.46 16.10 -4.57
C VAL A 135 0.86 16.87 -4.62
N TYR A 136 1.52 16.96 -3.47
CA TYR A 136 2.76 17.70 -3.27
C TYR A 136 3.83 16.82 -2.67
N LYS A 137 5.07 17.12 -3.06
CA LYS A 137 6.27 16.60 -2.45
C LYS A 137 6.89 17.64 -1.53
N CYS A 138 7.12 17.27 -0.27
CA CYS A 138 7.90 18.03 0.69
C CYS A 138 9.38 17.96 0.28
N ILE A 139 9.96 19.09 -0.10
CA ILE A 139 11.37 19.21 -0.48
C ILE A 139 12.22 19.62 0.72
N GLU A 140 11.66 20.42 1.63
CA GLU A 140 12.29 20.81 2.87
C GLU A 140 11.19 21.11 3.90
N ASN A 141 11.37 20.67 5.14
CA ASN A 141 10.37 20.66 6.21
C ASN A 141 10.68 21.63 7.38
N ASP A 142 11.31 22.75 7.07
CA ASP A 142 11.77 23.81 7.97
C ASP A 142 12.53 23.25 9.19
N GLY A 143 13.50 22.37 8.95
CA GLY A 143 14.26 21.75 10.05
C GLY A 143 13.39 20.89 10.98
N ALA A 144 12.40 20.17 10.44
CA ALA A 144 11.47 19.30 11.14
C ALA A 144 10.50 20.02 12.10
N THR A 145 10.11 21.26 11.80
CA THR A 145 9.02 21.95 12.51
C THR A 145 7.64 21.49 12.02
N ALA A 146 6.55 21.98 12.60
CA ALA A 146 5.20 21.65 12.15
C ALA A 146 4.78 22.55 10.98
N SER A 147 4.26 21.96 9.89
CA SER A 147 3.70 22.76 8.79
C SER A 147 2.41 23.43 9.24
N THR A 148 2.24 24.71 8.93
CA THR A 148 1.06 25.51 9.27
C THR A 148 0.39 26.15 8.06
N THR A 149 1.06 26.15 6.90
CA THR A 149 0.53 26.72 5.66
C THR A 149 0.36 25.64 4.60
N GLU A 150 -0.87 25.43 4.14
CA GLU A 150 -1.18 24.43 3.11
C GLU A 150 -0.54 24.79 1.75
N PRO A 151 0.11 23.86 1.05
CA PRO A 151 0.62 24.10 -0.30
C PRO A 151 -0.52 24.20 -1.33
N THR A 152 -0.49 25.24 -2.16
CA THR A 152 -1.56 25.56 -3.13
C THR A 152 -1.09 25.84 -4.56
N SER A 153 0.20 26.13 -4.78
CA SER A 153 0.72 26.43 -6.12
C SER A 153 0.79 25.18 -7.00
N THR A 154 0.19 25.23 -8.18
CA THR A 154 0.24 24.15 -9.19
C THR A 154 1.40 24.28 -10.18
N SER A 155 2.34 25.19 -9.93
CA SER A 155 3.56 25.30 -10.74
C SER A 155 4.48 24.10 -10.50
N ASN A 156 5.11 23.59 -11.56
CA ASN A 156 6.09 22.50 -11.48
C ASN A 156 7.43 22.91 -10.82
N SER A 157 7.59 24.20 -10.50
CA SER A 157 8.73 24.73 -9.75
C SER A 157 8.56 24.52 -8.25
N ILE A 158 9.68 24.42 -7.53
CA ILE A 158 9.69 24.42 -6.07
C ILE A 158 9.26 25.80 -5.58
N PHE A 159 8.38 25.86 -4.59
CA PHE A 159 7.94 27.11 -3.96
C PHE A 159 7.99 26.98 -2.43
N SER A 160 8.13 28.13 -1.76
CA SER A 160 8.09 28.21 -0.31
C SER A 160 6.72 28.62 0.18
N THR A 161 6.30 28.07 1.30
CA THR A 161 5.14 28.54 2.08
C THR A 161 5.59 29.47 3.21
N ALA A 162 4.65 30.17 3.85
CA ALA A 162 4.95 31.18 4.87
C ALA A 162 5.60 30.59 6.14
N ASP A 163 5.46 29.29 6.34
CA ASP A 163 5.99 28.49 7.45
C ASP A 163 7.39 27.92 7.18
N GLY A 164 8.08 28.39 6.14
CA GLY A 164 9.46 27.97 5.81
C GLY A 164 9.55 26.67 5.00
N TYR A 165 8.48 25.88 4.94
CA TYR A 165 8.45 24.67 4.13
C TYR A 165 8.65 24.95 2.64
N ARG A 166 9.26 24.00 1.94
CA ARG A 166 9.37 24.01 0.48
C ARG A 166 8.66 22.83 -0.13
N TRP A 167 7.76 23.12 -1.05
CA TRP A 167 6.92 22.14 -1.71
C TRP A 167 7.16 22.12 -3.22
N LYS A 168 6.93 20.96 -3.81
CA LYS A 168 6.86 20.78 -5.26
C LYS A 168 5.53 20.13 -5.62
N TYR A 169 4.76 20.78 -6.50
CA TYR A 169 3.57 20.19 -7.07
C TYR A 169 3.92 18.97 -7.94
N MET A 170 3.10 17.92 -7.84
CA MET A 170 3.27 16.67 -8.57
C MET A 170 2.18 16.50 -9.63
N TYR A 171 0.92 16.44 -9.20
CA TYR A 171 -0.27 16.25 -10.05
C TYR A 171 -1.55 16.59 -9.28
N SER A 172 -2.67 16.68 -10.01
CA SER A 172 -4.05 16.71 -9.52
C SER A 172 -4.94 15.88 -10.46
#